data_AF-A0A7J5YMT9-F1
#
_entry.id   AF-A0A7J5YMT9-F1
#
_cell.length_a   1.000
_cell.length_b   1.000
_cell.length_c   1.000
_cell.angle_alpha   90.00
_cell.angle_beta   90.00
_cell.angle_gamma   90.00
#
_symmetry.space_group_name_H-M   'P 1'
#
loop_
_entity.id
_entity.type
_entity.pdbx_description
1 polymer ?
#
loop_
_entity_poly.entity_id
_entity_poly.type
_entity_poly.pdbx_seq_one_letter_code
_entity_poly.pdbx_strand_id
1 'polypeptide(L)'
;MKCRDETEEDTAHLIDSTNDSEHTEEDENIKASTQIPPKKDHSDWLLDSAFGRWLTSRQLGLTNLTLLKILLWLVLLGLFAELEFGLPFFVLSLFYWLYEGLRSPAAREPGELSAYSVFNPNCQPLMGTLTAEQLEGEMAMSASPAVLMRLVASAFTVAEKAGAIVRKVLHSGELGIVEKTGANDLQTLADRLAQQSICASLSRSFPKITIIGEEDLPPEEIKEDLIESGHSEEILQKTCPAEYRDLKEEELVVWVDPLDGTKEYTEGLLDNVTVLIGIAYEGRAIAGVINQPFYNYQLGAGASLGRTMWGMPGLGAFGFQLQEVPGDRRIVTTTRSHSNKQVTDCVDAMEPHEVMRVGGAGNKIIQLVEGKASAYVFASPGCKKWDTCAPEALLHAVGGKLTDMHGNAYCYNANVKHMNSAGVLATLRNHEYYVSRVPQSVLQALKSD
;
A
#
# COMPACT_ATOMS: atom_id res chain seq x y z
N MET A 1 24.66 10.26 -64.12
CA MET A 1 23.87 11.09 -65.06
C MET A 1 22.95 10.16 -65.82
N LYS A 2 21.64 10.17 -65.49
CA LYS A 2 20.47 9.54 -66.18
C LYS A 2 20.51 8.02 -66.44
N CYS A 3 19.44 7.23 -66.42
CA CYS A 3 18.04 7.29 -65.95
C CYS A 3 17.39 5.95 -66.40
N ARG A 4 16.46 5.40 -65.59
CA ARG A 4 15.13 4.80 -65.92
C ARG A 4 15.01 3.68 -66.97
N ASP A 5 14.06 2.74 -66.97
CA ASP A 5 12.81 2.41 -66.22
C ASP A 5 12.48 0.92 -66.54
N GLU A 6 11.94 0.14 -65.59
CA GLU A 6 10.59 -0.48 -65.51
C GLU A 6 10.25 -1.70 -66.41
N THR A 7 9.68 -2.73 -65.76
CA THR A 7 8.82 -3.84 -66.27
C THR A 7 7.81 -4.13 -65.14
N GLU A 8 6.49 -3.94 -65.32
CA GLU A 8 5.46 -4.94 -65.73
C GLU A 8 5.36 -6.17 -64.79
N GLU A 9 4.22 -6.78 -64.45
CA GLU A 9 2.75 -6.56 -64.56
C GLU A 9 2.10 -7.80 -63.88
N ASP A 10 0.92 -7.69 -63.26
CA ASP A 10 -0.15 -8.73 -63.16
C ASP A 10 -1.29 -8.17 -62.26
N THR A 11 -2.37 -7.59 -62.80
CA THR A 11 -3.59 -8.20 -63.38
C THR A 11 -4.31 -9.20 -62.45
N ALA A 12 -5.63 -9.26 -62.24
CA ALA A 12 -6.85 -8.46 -62.48
C ALA A 12 -7.97 -9.22 -61.69
N HIS A 13 -8.82 -8.61 -60.84
CA HIS A 13 -10.12 -7.98 -61.15
C HIS A 13 -11.19 -8.98 -61.72
N LEU A 14 -12.44 -9.14 -61.25
CA LEU A 14 -13.54 -8.15 -61.05
C LEU A 14 -14.91 -8.84 -60.72
N ILE A 15 -15.88 -8.05 -60.17
CA ILE A 15 -17.36 -8.01 -60.41
C ILE A 15 -18.26 -9.14 -59.83
N ASP A 16 -19.53 -9.00 -59.38
CA ASP A 16 -20.49 -7.93 -58.99
C ASP A 16 -21.86 -8.60 -58.67
N SER A 17 -22.71 -7.92 -57.90
CA SER A 17 -24.19 -7.85 -57.96
C SER A 17 -25.14 -8.87 -57.28
N THR A 18 -26.19 -8.20 -56.77
CA THR A 18 -27.47 -8.43 -56.06
C THR A 18 -28.50 -9.51 -56.50
N ASN A 19 -29.33 -9.87 -55.49
CA ASN A 19 -30.82 -10.07 -55.46
C ASN A 19 -31.51 -11.46 -55.51
N ASP A 20 -32.31 -11.68 -54.45
CA ASP A 20 -33.64 -12.32 -54.28
C ASP A 20 -33.98 -13.78 -54.64
N SER A 21 -34.57 -14.46 -53.61
CA SER A 21 -35.85 -15.22 -53.58
C SER A 21 -35.86 -16.71 -53.14
N GLU A 22 -36.70 -16.93 -52.10
CA GLU A 22 -37.59 -18.05 -51.75
C GLU A 22 -37.13 -19.45 -51.27
N HIS A 23 -37.41 -19.67 -49.96
CA HIS A 23 -38.06 -20.80 -49.26
C HIS A 23 -37.66 -22.28 -49.47
N THR A 24 -37.22 -22.93 -48.38
CA THR A 24 -38.00 -24.00 -47.69
C THR A 24 -37.46 -24.27 -46.28
N GLU A 25 -38.37 -24.69 -45.39
CA GLU A 25 -38.29 -24.87 -43.94
C GLU A 25 -37.40 -26.03 -43.49
N GLU A 26 -36.76 -25.91 -42.31
CA GLU A 26 -37.00 -26.82 -41.18
C GLU A 26 -36.42 -26.26 -39.87
N ASP A 27 -37.21 -26.44 -38.81
CA ASP A 27 -37.14 -25.83 -37.48
C ASP A 27 -35.92 -26.23 -36.63
N GLU A 28 -35.37 -25.28 -35.85
CA GLU A 28 -35.06 -25.55 -34.45
C GLU A 28 -34.96 -24.26 -33.60
N ASN A 29 -35.49 -24.37 -32.39
CA ASN A 29 -36.11 -23.32 -31.60
C ASN A 29 -35.18 -22.87 -30.45
N ILE A 30 -34.62 -21.65 -30.48
CA ILE A 30 -34.03 -21.00 -29.29
C ILE A 30 -34.44 -19.52 -29.26
N LYS A 31 -35.45 -19.21 -28.46
CA LYS A 31 -35.86 -17.83 -28.13
C LYS A 31 -34.86 -17.18 -27.17
N ALA A 32 -34.26 -16.09 -27.63
CA ALA A 32 -33.73 -15.04 -26.78
C ALA A 32 -34.86 -14.21 -26.15
N SER A 33 -34.73 -13.87 -24.87
CA SER A 33 -35.45 -12.73 -24.28
C SER A 33 -34.59 -12.04 -23.23
N THR A 34 -34.32 -10.79 -23.52
CA THR A 34 -33.67 -9.72 -22.77
C THR A 34 -34.17 -9.60 -21.33
N GLN A 35 -33.25 -9.54 -20.35
CA GLN A 35 -33.56 -9.08 -18.98
C GLN A 35 -32.62 -7.96 -18.53
N ILE A 36 -33.26 -6.90 -18.03
CA ILE A 36 -32.76 -5.63 -17.48
C ILE A 36 -32.12 -5.88 -16.10
N PRO A 37 -31.06 -5.16 -15.68
CA PRO A 37 -30.44 -5.38 -14.36
C PRO A 37 -31.35 -4.87 -13.22
N PRO A 38 -31.46 -5.58 -12.08
CA PRO A 38 -32.32 -5.14 -11.00
C PRO A 38 -31.66 -4.05 -10.15
N LYS A 39 -32.51 -3.11 -9.74
CA LYS A 39 -32.27 -1.98 -8.83
C LYS A 39 -31.98 -2.52 -7.43
N LYS A 40 -30.90 -2.07 -6.78
CA LYS A 40 -30.60 -2.34 -5.36
C LYS A 40 -31.67 -1.68 -4.49
N ASP A 41 -32.44 -2.49 -3.76
CA ASP A 41 -33.36 -2.03 -2.73
C ASP A 41 -32.71 -2.17 -1.35
N HIS A 42 -32.71 -1.08 -0.58
CA HIS A 42 -32.12 -1.00 0.75
C HIS A 42 -33.18 -1.41 1.79
N SER A 43 -33.34 -2.70 2.09
CA SER A 43 -34.20 -3.11 3.21
C SER A 43 -33.94 -4.50 3.83
N ASP A 44 -32.75 -5.11 3.72
CA ASP A 44 -32.55 -6.51 4.18
C ASP A 44 -31.53 -6.71 5.32
N TRP A 45 -31.06 -5.67 6.01
CA TRP A 45 -30.12 -5.85 7.14
C TRP A 45 -30.78 -6.47 8.39
N LEU A 46 -32.08 -6.24 8.60
CA LEU A 46 -32.80 -6.72 9.80
C LEU A 46 -33.09 -8.23 9.72
N LEU A 47 -33.26 -8.77 8.52
CA LEU A 47 -33.60 -10.17 8.27
C LEU A 47 -32.40 -11.12 8.36
N ASP A 48 -31.18 -10.58 8.22
CA ASP A 48 -29.95 -11.37 8.27
C ASP A 48 -29.31 -11.45 9.67
N SER A 49 -29.95 -10.80 10.66
CA SER A 49 -29.62 -10.96 12.07
C SER A 49 -30.11 -12.32 12.61
N ALA A 50 -29.42 -12.89 13.60
CA ALA A 50 -29.87 -14.11 14.29
C ALA A 50 -31.31 -13.98 14.84
N PHE A 51 -31.73 -12.75 15.14
CA PHE A 51 -33.08 -12.40 15.57
C PHE A 51 -34.11 -12.47 14.43
N GLY A 52 -33.75 -12.01 13.23
CA GLY A 52 -34.59 -12.11 12.03
C GLY A 52 -34.82 -13.56 11.58
N ARG A 53 -33.77 -14.40 11.66
CA ARG A 53 -33.86 -15.85 11.40
C ARG A 53 -34.67 -16.60 12.46
N TRP A 54 -34.58 -16.18 13.73
CA TRP A 54 -35.41 -16.75 14.80
C TRP A 54 -36.91 -16.46 14.58
N LEU A 55 -37.27 -15.22 14.22
CA LEU A 55 -38.65 -14.80 13.94
C LEU A 55 -39.30 -15.52 12.76
N THR A 56 -38.52 -15.89 11.74
CA THR A 56 -39.02 -16.52 10.51
C THR A 56 -39.06 -18.06 10.57
N SER A 57 -38.35 -18.69 11.50
CA SER A 57 -38.18 -20.16 11.55
C SER A 57 -39.35 -20.98 12.12
N ARG A 58 -40.43 -20.35 12.63
CA ARG A 58 -41.61 -21.07 13.15
C ARG A 58 -42.86 -20.78 12.31
N GLN A 59 -43.16 -21.67 11.36
CA GLN A 59 -44.40 -21.72 10.59
C GLN A 59 -45.65 -21.64 11.50
N LEU A 60 -46.40 -20.54 11.35
CA LEU A 60 -47.86 -20.33 11.30
C LEU A 60 -48.86 -21.14 12.19
N GLY A 61 -48.45 -21.92 13.18
CA GLY A 61 -49.36 -22.71 14.05
C GLY A 61 -49.61 -22.17 15.47
N LEU A 62 -48.83 -21.18 15.93
CA LEU A 62 -48.80 -20.73 17.34
C LEU A 62 -49.02 -19.21 17.53
N THR A 63 -49.32 -18.49 16.45
CA THR A 63 -49.28 -17.02 16.38
C THR A 63 -50.34 -16.31 17.22
N ASN A 64 -51.56 -16.83 17.31
CA ASN A 64 -52.63 -16.16 18.03
C ASN A 64 -52.41 -16.14 19.55
N LEU A 65 -51.83 -17.20 20.12
CA LEU A 65 -51.60 -17.30 21.57
C LEU A 65 -50.38 -16.49 22.00
N THR A 66 -49.31 -16.47 21.20
CA THR A 66 -48.14 -15.62 21.46
C THR A 66 -48.49 -14.15 21.30
N LEU A 67 -49.26 -13.79 20.27
CA LEU A 67 -49.78 -12.43 20.09
C LEU A 67 -50.67 -12.00 21.26
N LEU A 68 -51.55 -12.89 21.74
CA LEU A 68 -52.39 -12.62 22.93
C LEU A 68 -51.54 -12.43 24.19
N LYS A 69 -50.49 -13.24 24.38
CA LYS A 69 -49.55 -13.09 25.51
C LYS A 69 -48.81 -11.74 25.44
N ILE A 70 -48.39 -11.31 24.25
CA ILE A 70 -47.73 -10.00 24.06
C ILE A 70 -48.69 -8.85 24.34
N LEU A 71 -49.92 -8.92 23.82
CA LEU A 71 -50.94 -7.89 24.07
C LEU A 71 -51.28 -7.81 25.57
N LEU A 72 -51.48 -8.95 26.24
CA LEU A 72 -51.71 -9.00 27.68
C LEU A 72 -50.52 -8.41 28.45
N TRP A 73 -49.29 -8.72 28.03
CA TRP A 73 -48.09 -8.20 28.65
C TRP A 73 -47.98 -6.68 28.50
N LEU A 74 -48.32 -6.10 27.34
CA LEU A 74 -48.33 -4.66 27.13
C LEU A 74 -49.38 -3.95 28.02
N VAL A 75 -50.57 -4.54 28.16
CA VAL A 75 -51.61 -4.02 29.05
C VAL A 75 -51.14 -4.04 30.51
N LEU A 76 -50.55 -5.15 30.96
CA LEU A 76 -49.99 -5.26 32.30
C LEU A 76 -48.83 -4.29 32.52
N LEU A 77 -47.94 -4.12 31.54
CA LEU A 77 -46.84 -3.17 31.63
C LEU A 77 -47.35 -1.73 31.82
N GLY A 78 -48.37 -1.32 31.07
CA GLY A 78 -49.02 -0.03 31.24
C GLY A 78 -49.66 0.14 32.62
N LEU A 79 -50.36 -0.90 33.12
CA LEU A 79 -50.97 -0.89 34.44
C LEU A 79 -49.93 -0.82 35.57
N PHE A 80 -48.83 -1.56 35.47
CA PHE A 80 -47.75 -1.52 36.45
C PHE A 80 -46.94 -0.22 36.38
N ALA A 81 -46.85 0.42 35.21
CA ALA A 81 -46.23 1.74 35.08
C ALA A 81 -47.02 2.82 35.85
N GLU A 82 -48.36 2.79 35.78
CA GLU A 82 -49.23 3.69 36.56
C GLU A 82 -49.16 3.45 38.08
N LEU A 83 -48.80 2.23 38.50
CA LEU A 83 -48.57 1.87 39.90
C LEU A 83 -47.13 2.16 40.38
N GLU A 84 -46.34 2.93 39.62
CA GLU A 84 -44.91 3.22 39.85
C GLU A 84 -44.02 1.96 39.94
N PHE A 85 -44.50 0.81 39.47
CA PHE A 85 -43.82 -0.50 39.54
C PHE A 85 -43.49 -1.08 38.16
N GLY A 86 -43.53 -0.25 37.11
CA GLY A 86 -43.35 -0.66 35.71
C GLY A 86 -41.97 -1.23 35.41
N LEU A 87 -40.90 -0.63 35.98
CA LEU A 87 -39.53 -1.09 35.75
C LEU A 87 -39.26 -2.48 36.38
N PRO A 88 -39.62 -2.75 37.64
CA PRO A 88 -39.54 -4.10 38.20
C PRO A 88 -40.31 -5.15 37.39
N PHE A 89 -41.55 -4.83 36.97
CA PHE A 89 -42.36 -5.73 36.15
C PHE A 89 -41.69 -6.02 34.80
N PHE A 90 -41.17 -4.98 34.13
CA PHE A 90 -40.47 -5.10 32.86
C PHE A 90 -39.26 -6.04 32.99
N VAL A 91 -38.38 -5.80 33.97
CA VAL A 91 -37.17 -6.62 34.17
C VAL A 91 -37.50 -8.08 34.48
N LEU A 92 -38.45 -8.33 35.39
CA LEU A 92 -38.88 -9.70 35.72
C LEU A 92 -39.52 -10.42 34.53
N SER A 93 -40.28 -9.68 33.73
CA SER A 93 -40.91 -10.25 32.55
C SER A 93 -39.91 -10.60 31.44
N LEU A 94 -38.79 -9.87 31.32
CA LEU A 94 -37.70 -10.23 30.40
C LEU A 94 -37.10 -11.59 30.77
N PHE A 95 -36.89 -11.86 32.06
CA PHE A 95 -36.43 -13.17 32.51
C PHE A 95 -37.44 -14.28 32.22
N TYR A 96 -38.74 -14.01 32.35
CA TYR A 96 -39.79 -14.95 31.98
C TYR A 96 -39.77 -15.28 30.48
N TRP A 97 -39.66 -14.26 29.61
CA TRP A 97 -39.58 -14.46 28.16
C TRP A 97 -38.30 -15.20 27.74
N LEU A 98 -37.18 -14.89 28.38
CA LEU A 98 -35.91 -15.60 28.16
C LEU A 98 -36.03 -17.08 28.57
N TYR A 99 -36.62 -17.35 29.74
CA TYR A 99 -36.83 -18.70 30.23
C TYR A 99 -37.77 -19.51 29.32
N GLU A 100 -38.89 -18.93 28.90
CA GLU A 100 -39.84 -19.59 28.00
C GLU A 100 -39.27 -19.78 26.60
N GLY A 101 -38.44 -18.84 26.12
CA GLY A 101 -37.78 -18.90 24.82
C GLY A 101 -36.66 -19.94 24.74
N LEU A 102 -35.95 -20.19 25.85
CA LEU A 102 -34.89 -21.20 25.95
C LEU A 102 -35.43 -22.61 26.26
N ARG A 103 -36.71 -22.73 26.63
CA ARG A 103 -37.33 -24.01 26.95
C ARG A 103 -37.77 -24.72 25.68
N SER A 104 -36.94 -25.62 25.15
CA SER A 104 -37.36 -26.58 24.13
C SER A 104 -38.37 -27.58 24.73
N PRO A 105 -39.54 -27.81 24.08
CA PRO A 105 -40.55 -28.75 24.58
C PRO A 105 -40.23 -30.23 24.30
N ALA A 106 -39.13 -30.53 23.61
CA ALA A 106 -38.70 -31.90 23.32
C ALA A 106 -37.85 -32.48 24.47
N ALA A 107 -38.11 -33.74 24.84
CA ALA A 107 -37.21 -34.49 25.71
C ALA A 107 -35.89 -34.78 24.97
N ARG A 108 -34.74 -34.58 25.64
CA ARG A 108 -33.41 -34.83 25.07
C ARG A 108 -33.27 -36.26 24.58
N GLU A 109 -32.77 -36.45 23.36
CA GLU A 109 -32.48 -37.78 22.84
C GLU A 109 -31.22 -38.38 23.51
N PRO A 110 -31.18 -39.68 23.81
CA PRO A 110 -30.02 -40.29 24.45
C PRO A 110 -28.80 -40.26 23.52
N GLY A 111 -27.82 -39.40 23.82
CA GLY A 111 -26.57 -39.26 23.04
C GLY A 111 -26.28 -37.85 22.54
N GLU A 112 -27.21 -36.90 22.72
CA GLU A 112 -27.02 -35.50 22.31
C GLU A 112 -25.99 -34.80 23.21
N LEU A 113 -24.89 -34.34 22.61
CA LEU A 113 -23.79 -33.68 23.33
C LEU A 113 -24.28 -32.35 23.93
N SER A 114 -24.17 -32.22 25.24
CA SER A 114 -24.43 -30.97 25.95
C SER A 114 -23.38 -29.92 25.61
N ALA A 115 -23.79 -28.69 25.34
CA ALA A 115 -22.89 -27.53 25.19
C ALA A 115 -22.02 -27.26 26.44
N TYR A 116 -22.33 -27.89 27.58
CA TYR A 116 -21.55 -27.83 28.83
C TYR A 116 -20.62 -29.05 29.03
N SER A 117 -20.56 -29.97 28.08
CA SER A 117 -19.67 -31.14 28.13
C SER A 117 -18.27 -30.75 27.67
N VAL A 118 -17.51 -30.11 28.56
CA VAL A 118 -16.09 -29.72 28.34
C VAL A 118 -15.18 -30.93 28.07
N PHE A 119 -15.63 -32.14 28.39
CA PHE A 119 -14.87 -33.38 28.18
C PHE A 119 -15.66 -34.34 27.27
N ASN A 120 -15.70 -34.06 25.96
CA ASN A 120 -16.11 -35.09 25.00
C ASN A 120 -14.96 -36.11 24.83
N PRO A 121 -15.24 -37.38 24.51
CA PRO A 121 -14.23 -38.44 24.44
C PRO A 121 -13.06 -38.18 23.47
N ASN A 122 -13.22 -37.21 22.56
CA ASN A 122 -12.26 -36.89 21.51
C ASN A 122 -11.62 -35.49 21.67
N CYS A 123 -11.91 -34.77 22.77
CA CYS A 123 -11.52 -33.37 23.00
C CYS A 123 -11.75 -32.43 21.81
N GLN A 124 -12.78 -32.67 20.99
CA GLN A 124 -13.03 -31.87 19.79
C GLN A 124 -13.75 -30.56 20.14
N PRO A 125 -13.35 -29.42 19.56
CA PRO A 125 -14.03 -28.15 19.75
C PRO A 125 -15.47 -28.23 19.22
N LEU A 126 -16.43 -27.80 20.03
CA LEU A 126 -17.84 -27.76 19.65
C LEU A 126 -18.10 -26.47 18.86
N MET A 127 -18.91 -26.55 17.80
CA MET A 127 -19.35 -25.40 17.01
C MET A 127 -19.96 -24.32 17.93
N GLY A 128 -19.34 -23.14 17.96
CA GLY A 128 -19.72 -22.00 18.81
C GLY A 128 -18.78 -21.69 19.98
N THR A 129 -17.72 -22.49 20.18
CA THR A 129 -16.61 -22.13 21.09
C THR A 129 -15.60 -21.25 20.34
N LEU A 130 -15.36 -20.03 20.82
CA LEU A 130 -14.30 -19.14 20.31
C LEU A 130 -12.95 -19.85 20.48
N THR A 131 -12.22 -20.05 19.38
CA THR A 131 -10.84 -20.53 19.48
C THR A 131 -9.95 -19.45 20.09
N ALA A 132 -8.82 -19.83 20.71
CA ALA A 132 -7.86 -18.85 21.23
C ALA A 132 -7.38 -17.89 20.13
N GLU A 133 -7.21 -18.39 18.90
CA GLU A 133 -6.83 -17.60 17.72
C GLU A 133 -7.94 -16.62 17.29
N GLN A 134 -9.22 -17.03 17.35
CA GLN A 134 -10.35 -16.13 17.11
C GLN A 134 -10.49 -15.08 18.20
N LEU A 135 -10.28 -15.45 19.46
CA LEU A 135 -10.31 -14.52 20.59
C LEU A 135 -9.15 -13.52 20.49
N GLU A 136 -7.94 -13.96 20.14
CA GLU A 136 -6.79 -13.09 19.88
C GLU A 136 -7.05 -12.16 18.68
N GLY A 137 -7.67 -12.66 17.61
CA GLY A 137 -8.10 -11.86 16.47
C GLY A 137 -9.15 -10.81 16.84
N GLU A 138 -10.17 -11.16 17.61
CA GLU A 138 -11.22 -10.25 18.08
C GLU A 138 -10.69 -9.24 19.12
N MET A 139 -9.77 -9.64 20.00
CA MET A 139 -9.10 -8.74 20.94
C MET A 139 -8.16 -7.77 20.21
N ALA A 140 -7.45 -8.21 19.17
CA ALA A 140 -6.62 -7.35 18.32
C ALA A 140 -7.46 -6.33 17.52
N MET A 141 -8.69 -6.69 17.12
CA MET A 141 -9.64 -5.76 16.49
C MET A 141 -10.17 -4.69 17.47
N SER A 142 -10.11 -4.94 18.79
CA SER A 142 -10.52 -3.96 19.81
C SER A 142 -9.39 -3.02 20.26
N ALA A 143 -8.13 -3.36 19.94
CA ALA A 143 -6.97 -2.55 20.24
C ALA A 143 -6.70 -1.56 19.10
N SER A 144 -6.34 -0.32 19.44
CA SER A 144 -5.84 0.65 18.45
C SER A 144 -4.66 0.02 17.68
N PRO A 145 -4.60 0.13 16.34
CA PRO A 145 -3.48 -0.42 15.59
C PRO A 145 -2.14 0.10 16.12
N ALA A 146 -1.11 -0.75 16.07
CA ALA A 146 0.23 -0.40 16.54
C ALA A 146 0.70 0.93 15.94
N VAL A 147 1.47 1.71 16.70
CA VAL A 147 1.95 3.04 16.29
C VAL A 147 2.61 3.01 14.92
N LEU A 148 3.44 1.99 14.66
CA LEU A 148 4.08 1.80 13.37
C LEU A 148 3.08 1.64 12.22
N MET A 149 2.03 0.83 12.39
CA MET A 149 1.01 0.62 11.35
C MET A 149 0.21 1.89 11.09
N ARG A 150 -0.14 2.63 12.14
CA ARG A 150 -0.77 3.96 12.02
C ARG A 150 0.13 4.93 11.26
N LEU A 151 1.42 4.97 11.59
CA LEU A 151 2.39 5.84 10.94
C LEU A 151 2.56 5.50 9.46
N VAL A 152 2.71 4.22 9.09
CA VAL A 152 2.80 3.79 7.69
C VAL A 152 1.51 4.12 6.93
N ALA A 153 0.34 3.90 7.53
CA ALA A 153 -0.94 4.20 6.92
C ALA A 153 -1.14 5.71 6.65
N SER A 154 -0.71 6.57 7.57
CA SER A 154 -0.71 8.03 7.38
C SER A 154 0.40 8.48 6.41
N ALA A 155 1.59 7.90 6.47
CA ALA A 155 2.68 8.21 5.53
C ALA A 155 2.28 7.91 4.09
N PHE A 156 1.47 6.86 3.85
CA PHE A 156 0.93 6.52 2.54
C PHE A 156 0.08 7.66 1.95
N THR A 157 -0.93 8.13 2.67
CA THR A 157 -1.82 9.22 2.21
C THR A 157 -1.10 10.56 2.13
N VAL A 158 -0.18 10.83 3.07
CA VAL A 158 0.69 12.00 3.05
C VAL A 158 1.61 12.00 1.81
N ALA A 159 2.16 10.85 1.42
CA ALA A 159 2.96 10.73 0.19
C ALA A 159 2.11 10.95 -1.07
N GLU A 160 0.85 10.51 -1.10
CA GLU A 160 -0.09 10.81 -2.19
C GLU A 160 -0.39 12.31 -2.30
N LYS A 161 -0.60 12.97 -1.15
CA LYS A 161 -0.77 14.43 -1.07
C LYS A 161 0.47 15.16 -1.59
N ALA A 162 1.65 14.76 -1.16
CA ALA A 162 2.92 15.31 -1.64
C ALA A 162 3.06 15.11 -3.17
N GLY A 163 2.77 13.92 -3.69
CA GLY A 163 2.77 13.67 -5.14
C GLY A 163 1.77 14.56 -5.89
N ALA A 164 0.60 14.85 -5.31
CA ALA A 164 -0.36 15.79 -5.89
C ALA A 164 0.17 17.25 -5.90
N ILE A 165 0.90 17.65 -4.85
CA ILE A 165 1.58 18.95 -4.79
C ILE A 165 2.64 19.05 -5.88
N VAL A 166 3.51 18.04 -6.02
CA VAL A 166 4.54 17.96 -7.06
C VAL A 166 3.91 18.13 -8.44
N ARG A 167 2.84 17.39 -8.74
CA ARG A 167 2.10 17.56 -10.01
C ARG A 167 1.56 18.98 -10.14
N LYS A 168 0.92 19.54 -9.12
CA LYS A 168 0.31 20.89 -9.18
C LYS A 168 1.34 21.97 -9.51
N VAL A 169 2.53 21.90 -8.91
CA VAL A 169 3.62 22.84 -9.19
C VAL A 169 4.12 22.70 -10.63
N LEU A 170 4.24 21.47 -11.16
CA LEU A 170 4.61 21.30 -12.58
C LEU A 170 3.57 21.96 -13.51
N HIS A 171 2.28 21.74 -13.23
CA HIS A 171 1.18 22.26 -14.05
C HIS A 171 1.04 23.79 -13.97
N SER A 172 1.51 24.44 -12.90
CA SER A 172 1.50 25.91 -12.84
C SER A 172 2.52 26.55 -13.78
N GLY A 173 3.55 25.81 -14.20
CA GLY A 173 4.67 26.32 -14.99
C GLY A 173 5.68 27.14 -14.18
N GLU A 174 5.41 27.40 -12.90
CA GLU A 174 6.25 28.18 -12.00
C GLU A 174 7.00 27.25 -11.04
N LEU A 175 8.10 26.67 -11.54
CA LEU A 175 8.90 25.74 -10.73
C LEU A 175 9.62 26.42 -9.57
N GLY A 176 9.92 27.72 -9.63
CA GLY A 176 10.60 28.43 -8.54
C GLY A 176 11.95 27.80 -8.16
N ILE A 177 12.77 27.52 -9.19
CA ILE A 177 14.06 26.84 -9.09
C ILE A 177 15.06 27.72 -8.35
N VAL A 178 15.76 27.13 -7.37
CA VAL A 178 16.85 27.71 -6.60
C VAL A 178 18.05 26.76 -6.72
N GLU A 179 19.24 27.29 -7.01
CA GLU A 179 20.48 26.52 -6.97
C GLU A 179 21.01 26.51 -5.53
N LYS A 180 21.27 25.32 -4.97
CA LYS A 180 21.80 25.14 -3.61
C LYS A 180 23.32 25.28 -3.63
N THR A 181 24.04 24.20 -3.94
CA THR A 181 25.52 24.20 -3.96
C THR A 181 26.13 24.18 -5.37
N GLY A 182 25.31 24.03 -6.42
CA GLY A 182 25.76 24.11 -7.82
C GLY A 182 24.66 23.74 -8.83
N ALA A 183 25.00 23.77 -10.12
CA ALA A 183 24.05 23.61 -11.24
C ALA A 183 23.30 22.25 -11.33
N ASN A 184 23.76 21.25 -10.58
CA ASN A 184 23.13 19.93 -10.48
C ASN A 184 22.43 19.70 -9.13
N ASP A 185 22.55 20.65 -8.20
CA ASP A 185 21.96 20.61 -6.86
C ASP A 185 20.87 21.69 -6.78
N LEU A 186 19.68 21.32 -7.24
CA LEU A 186 18.54 22.23 -7.41
C LEU A 186 17.49 21.98 -6.34
N GLN A 187 16.73 23.01 -6.02
CA GLN A 187 15.53 22.95 -5.20
C GLN A 187 14.41 23.72 -5.90
N THR A 188 13.22 23.15 -6.01
CA THR A 188 12.04 23.82 -6.59
C THR A 188 10.99 24.13 -5.53
N LEU A 189 9.94 24.83 -5.95
CA LEU A 189 8.75 25.05 -5.13
C LEU A 189 8.08 23.72 -4.73
N ALA A 190 8.19 22.69 -5.57
CA ALA A 190 7.64 21.37 -5.27
C ALA A 190 8.34 20.73 -4.07
N ASP A 191 9.68 20.77 -4.01
CA ASP A 191 10.47 20.23 -2.89
C ASP A 191 10.06 20.90 -1.56
N ARG A 192 9.98 22.24 -1.57
CA ARG A 192 9.60 23.02 -0.38
C ARG A 192 8.19 22.72 0.11
N LEU A 193 7.20 22.78 -0.80
CA LEU A 193 5.78 22.56 -0.43
C LEU A 193 5.51 21.11 -0.05
N ALA A 194 6.13 20.14 -0.74
CA ALA A 194 6.00 18.73 -0.40
C ALA A 194 6.59 18.44 0.98
N GLN A 195 7.78 18.97 1.31
CA GLN A 195 8.34 18.78 2.65
C GLN A 195 7.48 19.45 3.74
N GLN A 196 7.01 20.68 3.51
CA GLN A 196 6.08 21.36 4.42
C GLN A 196 4.84 20.51 4.69
N SER A 197 4.22 19.98 3.63
CA SER A 197 3.05 19.10 3.72
C SER A 197 3.36 17.83 4.51
N ILE A 198 4.45 17.12 4.19
CA ILE A 198 4.82 15.86 4.85
C ILE A 198 5.11 16.08 6.33
N CYS A 199 6.03 16.99 6.65
CA CYS A 199 6.48 17.22 8.01
C CYS A 199 5.35 17.72 8.91
N ALA A 200 4.51 18.64 8.43
CA ALA A 200 3.41 19.18 9.23
C ALA A 200 2.29 18.15 9.44
N SER A 201 1.95 17.37 8.41
CA SER A 201 0.91 16.32 8.49
C SER A 201 1.29 15.22 9.48
N LEU A 202 2.54 14.73 9.39
CA LEU A 202 3.04 13.70 10.28
C LEU A 202 3.24 14.22 11.71
N SER A 203 3.81 15.41 11.89
CA SER A 203 3.99 16.00 13.24
C SER A 203 2.66 16.29 13.95
N ARG A 204 1.60 16.62 13.21
CA ARG A 204 0.27 16.83 13.77
C ARG A 204 -0.33 15.52 14.31
N SER A 205 -0.10 14.41 13.62
CA SER A 205 -0.67 13.11 13.97
C SER A 205 0.20 12.31 14.95
N PHE A 206 1.51 12.56 14.93
CA PHE A 206 2.54 11.88 15.72
C PHE A 206 3.51 12.93 16.27
N PRO A 207 3.15 13.66 17.33
CA PRO A 207 3.94 14.81 17.79
C PRO A 207 5.30 14.45 18.40
N LYS A 208 5.57 13.16 18.65
CA LYS A 208 6.81 12.71 19.31
C LYS A 208 7.81 12.06 18.37
N ILE A 209 7.46 11.75 17.12
CA ILE A 209 8.41 11.17 16.17
C ILE A 209 9.48 12.20 15.81
N THR A 210 10.69 11.72 15.54
CA THR A 210 11.73 12.56 14.95
C THR A 210 11.54 12.56 13.43
N ILE A 211 11.48 13.73 12.80
CA ILE A 211 11.40 13.86 11.33
C ILE A 211 12.62 14.63 10.84
N ILE A 212 13.33 14.05 9.86
CA ILE A 212 14.52 14.64 9.23
C ILE A 212 14.25 14.72 7.73
N GLY A 213 14.07 15.94 7.23
CA GLY A 213 13.88 16.21 5.80
C GLY A 213 15.16 16.66 5.12
N GLU A 214 15.18 16.56 3.78
CA GLU A 214 16.29 17.07 2.97
C GLU A 214 16.46 18.59 3.07
N GLU A 215 15.36 19.32 2.95
CA GLU A 215 15.40 20.76 2.71
C GLU A 215 15.51 21.54 4.02
N ASP A 216 16.43 22.49 4.08
CA ASP A 216 16.51 23.43 5.19
C ASP A 216 15.50 24.56 4.95
N LEU A 217 14.34 24.45 5.59
CA LEU A 217 13.22 25.38 5.40
C LEU A 217 13.08 26.32 6.60
N PRO A 218 12.82 27.62 6.36
CA PRO A 218 12.54 28.54 7.44
C PRO A 218 11.23 28.14 8.15
N PRO A 219 11.08 28.48 9.45
CA PRO A 219 9.83 28.31 10.15
C PRO A 219 8.77 29.26 9.57
N GLU A 220 7.82 28.71 8.82
CA GLU A 220 6.71 29.43 8.21
C GLU A 220 5.36 28.88 8.71
N GLU A 221 4.32 29.70 8.63
CA GLU A 221 2.94 29.27 8.89
C GLU A 221 2.50 28.29 7.80
N ILE A 222 2.21 27.05 8.19
CA ILE A 222 1.79 26.01 7.24
C ILE A 222 0.33 26.22 6.88
N LYS A 223 0.06 26.34 5.57
CA LYS A 223 -1.31 26.47 5.07
C LYS A 223 -2.07 25.17 5.30
N GLU A 224 -3.31 25.27 5.78
CA GLU A 224 -4.15 24.11 6.08
C GLU A 224 -4.40 23.23 4.84
N ASP A 225 -4.37 23.79 3.63
CA ASP A 225 -4.53 23.03 2.39
C ASP A 225 -3.35 22.10 2.07
N LEU A 226 -2.21 22.27 2.74
CA LEU A 226 -1.05 21.37 2.66
C LEU A 226 -1.16 20.20 3.65
N ILE A 227 -2.03 20.28 4.66
CA ILE A 227 -2.15 19.23 5.67
C ILE A 227 -2.99 18.07 5.15
N GLU A 228 -2.49 16.85 5.34
CA GLU A 228 -3.19 15.59 5.14
C GLU A 228 -3.37 14.89 6.50
N SER A 229 -4.59 14.42 6.79
CA SER A 229 -4.93 13.81 8.09
C SER A 229 -5.56 12.41 7.95
N GLY A 230 -5.77 11.96 6.73
CA GLY A 230 -6.25 10.62 6.42
C GLY A 230 -5.17 9.55 6.65
N HIS A 231 -5.59 8.31 6.48
CA HIS A 231 -4.77 7.12 6.56
C HIS A 231 -5.34 6.03 5.66
N SER A 232 -4.50 5.10 5.22
CA SER A 232 -4.95 3.95 4.44
C SER A 232 -5.56 2.86 5.34
N GLU A 233 -6.87 2.64 5.20
CA GLU A 233 -7.58 1.55 5.89
C GLU A 233 -7.03 0.16 5.52
N GLU A 234 -6.62 -0.03 4.27
CA GLU A 234 -6.02 -1.29 3.81
C GLU A 234 -4.74 -1.62 4.59
N ILE A 235 -3.93 -0.60 4.88
CA ILE A 235 -2.69 -0.75 5.66
C ILE A 235 -3.03 -1.02 7.14
N LEU A 236 -4.02 -0.33 7.70
CA LEU A 236 -4.44 -0.54 9.10
C LEU A 236 -5.00 -1.93 9.37
N GLN A 237 -5.56 -2.59 8.35
CA GLN A 237 -6.04 -3.97 8.44
C GLN A 237 -4.91 -5.01 8.44
N LYS A 238 -3.68 -4.63 8.09
CA LYS A 238 -2.53 -5.56 8.13
C LYS A 238 -2.05 -5.76 9.56
N THR A 239 -1.69 -7.00 9.89
CA THR A 239 -1.14 -7.33 11.21
C THR A 239 0.28 -6.81 11.34
N CYS A 240 0.54 -6.02 12.38
CA CYS A 240 1.89 -5.55 12.70
C CYS A 240 2.80 -6.74 13.08
N PRO A 241 4.02 -6.84 12.50
CA PRO A 241 5.03 -7.80 12.95
C PRO A 241 5.25 -7.72 14.46
N ALA A 242 5.40 -8.87 15.12
CA ALA A 242 5.45 -8.95 16.58
C ALA A 242 6.58 -8.10 17.19
N GLU A 243 7.72 -8.01 16.50
CA GLU A 243 8.89 -7.23 16.91
C GLU A 243 8.66 -5.70 16.93
N TYR A 244 7.60 -5.21 16.28
CA TYR A 244 7.30 -3.77 16.20
C TYR A 244 5.98 -3.37 16.86
N ARG A 245 5.31 -4.32 17.53
CA ARG A 245 3.96 -4.13 18.08
C ARG A 245 3.90 -3.06 19.17
N ASP A 246 4.92 -3.01 20.01
CA ASP A 246 4.94 -2.18 21.23
C ASP A 246 5.79 -0.90 21.09
N LEU A 247 6.18 -0.54 19.86
CA LEU A 247 6.97 0.66 19.59
C LEU A 247 6.23 1.93 19.98
N LYS A 248 6.98 2.89 20.54
CA LYS A 248 6.49 4.23 20.84
C LYS A 248 6.91 5.22 19.76
N GLU A 249 6.16 6.31 19.66
CA GLU A 249 6.44 7.38 18.69
C GLU A 249 7.85 7.96 18.85
N GLU A 250 8.27 8.24 20.09
CA GLU A 250 9.59 8.82 20.39
C GLU A 250 10.80 7.94 20.02
N GLU A 251 10.58 6.67 19.68
CA GLU A 251 11.63 5.73 19.27
C GLU A 251 11.85 5.71 17.74
N LEU A 252 10.94 6.34 16.99
CA LEU A 252 10.92 6.31 15.53
C LEU A 252 11.60 7.55 14.94
N VAL A 253 12.37 7.31 13.88
CA VAL A 253 12.98 8.36 13.06
C VAL A 253 12.43 8.26 11.65
N VAL A 254 11.86 9.35 11.14
CA VAL A 254 11.33 9.44 9.78
C VAL A 254 12.29 10.28 8.94
N TRP A 255 12.76 9.70 7.84
CA TRP A 255 13.61 10.34 6.84
C TRP A 255 12.78 10.71 5.61
N VAL A 256 12.80 11.97 5.22
CA VAL A 256 11.96 12.51 4.15
C VAL A 256 12.81 13.07 3.04
N ASP A 257 12.63 12.52 1.83
CA ASP A 257 13.01 13.20 0.59
C ASP A 257 11.71 13.67 -0.09
N PRO A 258 11.43 14.99 -0.08
CA PRO A 258 10.17 15.51 -0.57
C PRO A 258 10.04 15.44 -2.10
N LEU A 259 11.16 15.34 -2.83
CA LEU A 259 11.21 15.22 -4.28
C LEU A 259 12.60 14.68 -4.69
N ASP A 260 12.72 13.36 -4.69
CA ASP A 260 13.90 12.67 -5.20
C ASP A 260 13.91 12.76 -6.73
N GLY A 261 15.02 13.26 -7.30
CA GLY A 261 15.16 13.49 -8.74
C GLY A 261 14.82 14.91 -9.20
N THR A 262 15.05 15.93 -8.37
CA THR A 262 14.79 17.36 -8.69
C THR A 262 15.39 17.82 -10.00
N LYS A 263 16.61 17.37 -10.34
CA LYS A 263 17.24 17.71 -11.62
C LYS A 263 16.42 17.18 -12.80
N GLU A 264 16.06 15.91 -12.78
CA GLU A 264 15.22 15.29 -13.82
C GLU A 264 13.81 15.91 -13.87
N TYR A 265 13.25 16.29 -12.73
CA TYR A 265 11.98 17.03 -12.66
C TYR A 265 12.04 18.35 -13.44
N THR A 266 13.11 19.13 -13.27
CA THR A 266 13.32 20.40 -13.99
C THR A 266 13.55 20.22 -15.49
N GLU A 267 13.97 19.04 -15.91
CA GLU A 267 14.24 18.69 -17.31
C GLU A 267 13.06 17.97 -17.99
N GLY A 268 11.95 17.76 -17.27
CA GLY A 268 10.75 17.08 -17.80
C GLY A 268 10.87 15.56 -17.90
N LEU A 269 11.86 14.96 -17.23
CA LEU A 269 12.04 13.50 -17.15
C LEU A 269 11.26 12.93 -15.96
N LEU A 270 9.95 13.06 -16.04
CA LEU A 270 9.02 12.99 -14.91
C LEU A 270 8.88 11.59 -14.27
N ASP A 271 9.16 10.52 -15.00
CA ASP A 271 9.17 9.14 -14.48
C ASP A 271 10.28 8.88 -13.46
N ASN A 272 11.32 9.70 -13.43
CA ASN A 272 12.44 9.58 -12.49
C ASN A 272 12.13 10.14 -11.10
N VAL A 273 11.04 10.89 -10.96
CA VAL A 273 10.72 11.66 -9.76
C VAL A 273 9.96 10.79 -8.76
N THR A 274 10.39 10.82 -7.50
CA THR A 274 9.68 10.15 -6.41
C THR A 274 9.59 11.02 -5.16
N VAL A 275 8.66 10.70 -4.26
CA VAL A 275 8.62 11.21 -2.88
C VAL A 275 8.94 10.04 -1.96
N LEU A 276 9.88 10.22 -1.04
CA LEU A 276 10.37 9.16 -0.17
C LEU A 276 10.07 9.48 1.29
N ILE A 277 9.41 8.56 1.98
CA ILE A 277 9.18 8.62 3.44
C ILE A 277 9.65 7.30 4.04
N GLY A 278 10.84 7.31 4.62
CA GLY A 278 11.45 6.15 5.27
C GLY A 278 11.27 6.20 6.79
N ILE A 279 10.93 5.08 7.41
CA ILE A 279 10.71 4.97 8.85
C ILE A 279 11.76 4.02 9.42
N ALA A 280 12.50 4.51 10.40
CA ALA A 280 13.59 3.78 11.03
C ALA A 280 13.37 3.59 12.53
N TYR A 281 13.88 2.46 13.03
CA TYR A 281 13.93 2.10 14.44
C TYR A 281 15.25 1.40 14.74
N GLU A 282 15.90 1.77 15.83
CA GLU A 282 17.24 1.26 16.23
C GLU A 282 18.26 1.30 15.08
N GLY A 283 18.22 2.38 14.29
CA GLY A 283 19.13 2.59 13.17
C GLY A 283 18.83 1.76 11.93
N ARG A 284 17.80 0.91 11.91
CA ARG A 284 17.40 0.11 10.76
C ARG A 284 16.18 0.72 10.06
N ALA A 285 16.15 0.68 8.73
CA ALA A 285 14.96 1.03 7.96
C ALA A 285 13.91 -0.09 8.09
N ILE A 286 12.80 0.17 8.78
CA ILE A 286 11.77 -0.83 9.12
C ILE A 286 10.48 -0.68 8.32
N ALA A 287 10.24 0.47 7.70
CA ALA A 287 9.18 0.66 6.74
C ALA A 287 9.52 1.80 5.77
N GLY A 288 8.93 1.79 4.58
CA GLY A 288 9.15 2.84 3.59
C GLY A 288 7.93 3.03 2.71
N VAL A 289 7.64 4.28 2.36
CA VAL A 289 6.63 4.69 1.39
C VAL A 289 7.33 5.44 0.26
N ILE A 290 7.01 5.07 -0.98
CA ILE A 290 7.50 5.70 -2.20
C ILE A 290 6.30 6.10 -3.05
N ASN A 291 6.07 7.40 -3.25
CA ASN A 291 5.13 7.87 -4.26
C ASN A 291 5.89 8.17 -5.55
N GLN A 292 5.37 7.72 -6.70
CA GLN A 292 5.87 8.09 -8.03
C GLN A 292 4.82 8.99 -8.68
N PRO A 293 4.95 10.33 -8.61
CA PRO A 293 3.86 11.25 -8.92
C PRO A 293 3.37 11.18 -10.38
N PHE A 294 4.27 10.82 -11.30
CA PHE A 294 4.02 10.81 -12.74
C PHE A 294 4.03 9.41 -13.35
N TYR A 295 3.81 8.36 -12.55
CA TYR A 295 3.61 7.03 -13.12
C TYR A 295 2.51 7.07 -14.19
N ASN A 296 2.75 6.42 -15.34
CA ASN A 296 1.90 6.41 -16.53
C ASN A 296 1.68 7.75 -17.26
N TYR A 297 2.47 8.81 -16.99
CA TYR A 297 2.28 10.12 -17.64
C TYR A 297 2.38 10.09 -19.19
N GLN A 298 3.06 9.09 -19.75
CA GLN A 298 3.20 8.90 -21.20
C GLN A 298 2.03 8.14 -21.85
N LEU A 299 1.16 7.48 -21.06
CA LEU A 299 0.08 6.63 -21.60
C LEU A 299 -1.17 7.42 -22.05
N GLY A 300 -1.19 8.74 -21.85
CA GLY A 300 -2.26 9.62 -22.33
C GLY A 300 -3.53 9.63 -21.47
N ALA A 301 -4.58 10.23 -22.02
CA ALA A 301 -5.85 10.44 -21.32
C ALA A 301 -6.55 9.10 -21.01
N GLY A 302 -6.82 8.84 -19.73
CA GLY A 302 -7.51 7.64 -19.25
C GLY A 302 -6.62 6.69 -18.43
N ALA A 303 -5.30 6.84 -18.45
CA ALA A 303 -4.41 6.12 -17.54
C ALA A 303 -4.47 6.71 -16.13
N SER A 304 -4.40 5.86 -15.10
CA SER A 304 -4.24 6.31 -13.71
C SER A 304 -2.87 6.97 -13.55
N LEU A 305 -2.86 8.29 -13.32
CA LEU A 305 -1.64 9.07 -13.13
C LEU A 305 -1.16 8.98 -11.70
N GLY A 306 0.11 8.61 -11.54
CA GLY A 306 0.74 8.46 -10.24
C GLY A 306 0.41 7.13 -9.57
N ARG A 307 1.27 6.73 -8.63
CA ARG A 307 1.06 5.55 -7.78
C ARG A 307 1.84 5.69 -6.47
N THR A 308 1.45 4.92 -5.47
CA THR A 308 2.15 4.81 -4.20
C THR A 308 2.47 3.36 -3.91
N MET A 309 3.72 3.12 -3.54
CA MET A 309 4.23 1.82 -3.11
C MET A 309 4.66 1.94 -1.66
N TRP A 310 4.60 0.83 -0.94
CA TRP A 310 5.13 0.78 0.42
C TRP A 310 5.65 -0.62 0.73
N GLY A 311 6.55 -0.71 1.71
CA GLY A 311 7.06 -1.99 2.16
C GLY A 311 7.52 -1.96 3.61
N MET A 312 7.46 -3.13 4.23
CA MET A 312 7.89 -3.37 5.60
C MET A 312 8.50 -4.79 5.66
N PRO A 313 9.79 -4.92 6.01
CA PRO A 313 10.40 -6.23 6.26
C PRO A 313 9.56 -7.04 7.26
N GLY A 314 9.35 -8.32 6.97
CA GLY A 314 8.49 -9.20 7.75
C GLY A 314 6.99 -9.16 7.38
N LEU A 315 6.54 -8.16 6.61
CA LEU A 315 5.16 -8.08 6.12
C LEU A 315 5.07 -8.19 4.59
N GLY A 316 6.00 -7.57 3.87
CA GLY A 316 6.06 -7.55 2.41
C GLY A 316 6.01 -6.13 1.83
N ALA A 317 5.88 -6.05 0.51
CA ALA A 317 5.76 -4.78 -0.21
C ALA A 317 4.57 -4.80 -1.18
N PHE A 318 3.97 -3.63 -1.39
CA PHE A 318 2.69 -3.45 -2.06
C PHE A 318 2.72 -2.23 -2.98
N GLY A 319 1.76 -2.13 -3.91
CA GLY A 319 1.63 -1.03 -4.87
C GLY A 319 2.39 -1.22 -6.20
N PHE A 320 2.98 -2.40 -6.41
CA PHE A 320 3.66 -2.78 -7.66
C PHE A 320 3.59 -4.30 -7.88
N GLN A 321 3.96 -4.75 -9.07
CA GLN A 321 4.14 -6.17 -9.39
C GLN A 321 5.63 -6.52 -9.34
N LEU A 322 6.03 -7.39 -8.41
CA LEU A 322 7.40 -7.86 -8.30
C LEU A 322 7.79 -8.64 -9.56
N GLN A 323 8.88 -8.25 -10.19
CA GLN A 323 9.47 -8.95 -11.33
C GLN A 323 10.99 -9.01 -11.18
N GLU A 324 11.61 -10.05 -11.74
CA GLU A 324 13.06 -10.24 -11.71
C GLU A 324 13.62 -10.16 -13.14
N VAL A 325 14.82 -9.59 -13.27
CA VAL A 325 15.59 -9.67 -14.53
C VAL A 325 15.93 -11.15 -14.79
N PRO A 326 15.82 -11.65 -16.03
CA PRO A 326 16.29 -12.99 -16.39
C PRO A 326 17.73 -13.23 -15.91
N GLY A 327 18.00 -14.40 -15.29
CA GLY A 327 19.25 -14.66 -14.57
C GLY A 327 20.52 -14.68 -15.44
N ASP A 328 20.38 -14.75 -16.75
CA ASP A 328 21.46 -14.65 -17.74
C ASP A 328 21.81 -13.20 -18.12
N ARG A 329 21.00 -12.22 -17.71
CA ARG A 329 21.22 -10.80 -17.98
C ARG A 329 21.64 -10.03 -16.73
N ARG A 330 22.55 -9.09 -16.94
CA ARG A 330 22.99 -8.10 -15.94
C ARG A 330 22.73 -6.71 -16.49
N ILE A 331 21.69 -6.08 -16.00
CA ILE A 331 21.34 -4.69 -16.32
C ILE A 331 21.69 -3.86 -15.10
N VAL A 332 22.62 -2.92 -15.24
CA VAL A 332 23.04 -2.04 -14.14
C VAL A 332 22.40 -0.68 -14.32
N THR A 333 21.64 -0.25 -13.32
CA THR A 333 21.12 1.12 -13.26
C THR A 333 22.05 2.00 -12.42
N THR A 334 22.29 3.23 -12.86
CA THR A 334 23.18 4.17 -12.19
C THR A 334 22.75 5.62 -12.43
N THR A 335 23.46 6.55 -11.82
CA THR A 335 23.18 7.99 -11.92
C THR A 335 23.29 8.51 -13.35
N ARG A 336 22.36 9.39 -13.71
CA ARG A 336 22.40 10.20 -14.94
C ARG A 336 23.23 11.47 -14.77
N SER A 337 22.99 12.22 -13.69
CA SER A 337 23.45 13.61 -13.54
C SER A 337 24.66 13.78 -12.60
N HIS A 338 25.06 12.72 -11.88
CA HIS A 338 26.14 12.76 -10.88
C HIS A 338 27.27 11.72 -11.15
N SER A 339 27.51 11.41 -12.43
CA SER A 339 28.53 10.42 -12.81
C SER A 339 29.95 11.00 -12.71
N ASN A 340 30.90 10.16 -12.32
CA ASN A 340 32.33 10.45 -12.34
C ASN A 340 33.11 9.18 -12.74
N LYS A 341 34.45 9.26 -12.81
CA LYS A 341 35.29 8.12 -13.20
C LYS A 341 35.13 6.91 -12.26
N GLN A 342 34.97 7.13 -10.96
CA GLN A 342 34.83 6.05 -9.99
C GLN A 342 33.51 5.29 -10.20
N VAL A 343 32.42 6.03 -10.48
CA VAL A 343 31.13 5.45 -10.83
C VAL A 343 31.25 4.60 -12.10
N THR A 344 31.87 5.12 -13.16
CA THR A 344 32.01 4.38 -14.43
C THR A 344 32.88 3.14 -14.27
N ASP A 345 34.05 3.28 -13.63
CA ASP A 345 34.96 2.15 -13.38
C ASP A 345 34.29 1.05 -12.56
N CYS A 346 33.49 1.43 -11.55
CA CYS A 346 32.78 0.48 -10.72
C CYS A 346 31.64 -0.21 -11.48
N VAL A 347 30.90 0.53 -12.31
CA VAL A 347 29.84 -0.04 -13.15
C VAL A 347 30.41 -1.04 -14.15
N ASP A 348 31.51 -0.70 -14.83
CA ASP A 348 32.17 -1.58 -15.80
C ASP A 348 32.66 -2.88 -15.13
N ALA A 349 33.15 -2.79 -13.89
CA ALA A 349 33.59 -3.94 -13.11
C ALA A 349 32.46 -4.95 -12.80
N MET A 350 31.19 -4.55 -12.88
CA MET A 350 30.03 -5.44 -12.71
C MET A 350 29.77 -6.34 -13.92
N GLU A 351 30.49 -6.13 -15.04
CA GLU A 351 30.29 -6.79 -16.33
C GLU A 351 28.83 -6.67 -16.82
N PRO A 352 28.26 -5.45 -16.89
CA PRO A 352 26.90 -5.25 -17.33
C PRO A 352 26.74 -5.64 -18.81
N HIS A 353 25.62 -6.28 -19.14
CA HIS A 353 25.16 -6.42 -20.52
C HIS A 353 24.50 -5.13 -21.02
N GLU A 354 23.94 -4.35 -20.10
CA GLU A 354 23.27 -3.08 -20.38
C GLU A 354 23.44 -2.14 -19.18
N VAL A 355 23.62 -0.84 -19.45
CA VAL A 355 23.74 0.21 -18.43
C VAL A 355 22.64 1.25 -18.63
N MET A 356 21.75 1.37 -17.64
CA MET A 356 20.70 2.39 -17.62
C MET A 356 21.17 3.59 -16.78
N ARG A 357 21.12 4.78 -17.36
CA ARG A 357 21.49 6.03 -16.67
C ARG A 357 20.24 6.87 -16.43
N VAL A 358 19.80 6.91 -15.18
CA VAL A 358 18.52 7.53 -14.78
C VAL A 358 18.66 8.39 -13.51
N GLY A 359 17.70 9.29 -13.31
CA GLY A 359 17.56 10.07 -12.08
C GLY A 359 16.84 9.30 -10.99
N GLY A 360 16.88 9.85 -9.77
CA GLY A 360 16.11 9.39 -8.61
C GLY A 360 16.63 8.12 -7.94
N ALA A 361 17.05 8.18 -6.68
CA ALA A 361 17.41 7.01 -5.90
C ALA A 361 16.22 6.04 -5.75
N GLY A 362 15.02 6.56 -5.46
CA GLY A 362 13.78 5.80 -5.39
C GLY A 362 13.44 5.12 -6.71
N ASN A 363 13.55 5.85 -7.83
CA ASN A 363 13.33 5.30 -9.17
C ASN A 363 14.28 4.13 -9.50
N LYS A 364 15.55 4.21 -9.10
CA LYS A 364 16.51 3.12 -9.31
C LYS A 364 16.14 1.87 -8.51
N ILE A 365 15.56 1.99 -7.32
CA ILE A 365 15.03 0.84 -6.58
C ILE A 365 13.74 0.29 -7.21
N ILE A 366 12.85 1.16 -7.72
CA ILE A 366 11.68 0.74 -8.50
C ILE A 366 12.12 -0.12 -9.69
N GLN A 367 13.17 0.26 -10.39
CA GLN A 367 13.72 -0.54 -11.50
C GLN A 367 14.18 -1.93 -11.07
N LEU A 368 14.69 -2.09 -9.84
CA LEU A 368 15.07 -3.41 -9.33
C LEU A 368 13.86 -4.29 -9.07
N VAL A 369 12.86 -3.76 -8.36
CA VAL A 369 11.68 -4.55 -7.96
C VAL A 369 10.70 -4.81 -9.11
N GLU A 370 10.77 -4.03 -10.18
CA GLU A 370 10.01 -4.25 -11.42
C GLU A 370 10.81 -4.98 -12.51
N GLY A 371 11.97 -5.57 -12.18
CA GLY A 371 12.73 -6.39 -13.13
C GLY A 371 13.30 -5.63 -14.33
N LYS A 372 13.44 -4.30 -14.24
CA LYS A 372 14.09 -3.46 -15.26
C LYS A 372 15.60 -3.43 -15.10
N ALA A 373 16.10 -3.53 -13.87
CA ALA A 373 17.52 -3.57 -13.56
C ALA A 373 17.83 -4.69 -12.55
N SER A 374 19.04 -5.24 -12.65
CA SER A 374 19.54 -6.30 -11.75
C SER A 374 20.30 -5.74 -10.54
N ALA A 375 20.97 -4.59 -10.73
CA ALA A 375 21.71 -3.90 -9.70
C ALA A 375 21.66 -2.38 -9.90
N TYR A 376 21.59 -1.66 -8.79
CA TYR A 376 21.82 -0.23 -8.69
C TYR A 376 23.22 -0.01 -8.12
N VAL A 377 24.09 0.65 -8.88
CA VAL A 377 25.50 0.88 -8.51
C VAL A 377 25.80 2.38 -8.56
N PHE A 378 26.18 2.96 -7.42
CA PHE A 378 26.58 4.35 -7.31
C PHE A 378 27.81 4.50 -6.41
N ALA A 379 28.99 4.32 -7.01
CA ALA A 379 30.28 4.42 -6.34
C ALA A 379 30.76 5.88 -6.20
N SER A 380 29.98 6.70 -5.49
CA SER A 380 30.32 8.09 -5.19
C SER A 380 29.60 8.56 -3.92
N PRO A 381 30.16 9.50 -3.14
CA PRO A 381 29.34 10.28 -2.21
C PRO A 381 28.29 11.09 -2.99
N GLY A 382 27.18 11.44 -2.34
CA GLY A 382 26.17 12.34 -2.90
C GLY A 382 24.79 12.10 -2.31
N CYS A 383 24.32 10.84 -2.39
CA CYS A 383 23.11 10.39 -1.72
C CYS A 383 23.27 10.48 -0.21
N LYS A 384 22.16 10.70 0.47
CA LYS A 384 22.03 10.83 1.92
C LYS A 384 21.03 9.80 2.44
N LYS A 385 20.79 9.82 3.76
CA LYS A 385 19.90 8.87 4.43
C LYS A 385 18.45 8.95 3.92
N TRP A 386 17.95 10.13 3.56
CA TRP A 386 16.62 10.28 2.97
C TRP A 386 16.47 9.63 1.58
N ASP A 387 17.53 9.62 0.76
CA ASP A 387 17.52 8.90 -0.53
C ASP A 387 17.41 7.37 -0.39
N THR A 388 17.79 6.82 0.76
CA THR A 388 18.04 5.36 0.93
C THR A 388 17.12 4.69 1.93
N CYS A 389 16.62 5.39 2.95
CA CYS A 389 15.80 4.80 4.01
C CYS A 389 14.51 4.13 3.49
N ALA A 390 13.64 4.88 2.79
CA ALA A 390 12.40 4.33 2.26
C ALA A 390 12.63 3.24 1.20
N PRO A 391 13.53 3.48 0.21
CA PRO A 391 13.82 2.47 -0.81
C PRO A 391 14.47 1.19 -0.25
N GLU A 392 15.33 1.30 0.76
CA GLU A 392 15.92 0.13 1.44
C GLU A 392 14.85 -0.72 2.11
N ALA A 393 13.96 -0.12 2.92
CA ALA A 393 12.90 -0.86 3.60
C ALA A 393 11.99 -1.61 2.61
N LEU A 394 11.62 -0.95 1.49
CA LEU A 394 10.81 -1.55 0.45
C LEU A 394 11.55 -2.70 -0.25
N LEU A 395 12.83 -2.53 -0.59
CA LEU A 395 13.64 -3.55 -1.24
C LEU A 395 13.87 -4.77 -0.34
N HIS A 396 14.18 -4.55 0.94
CA HIS A 396 14.37 -5.61 1.94
C HIS A 396 13.09 -6.42 2.15
N ALA A 397 11.91 -5.76 2.10
CA ALA A 397 10.62 -6.42 2.24
C ALA A 397 10.32 -7.45 1.13
N VAL A 398 11.03 -7.40 0.00
CA VAL A 398 10.97 -8.39 -1.10
C VAL A 398 12.26 -9.23 -1.24
N GLY A 399 13.07 -9.25 -0.19
CA GLY A 399 14.28 -10.06 -0.09
C GLY A 399 15.51 -9.51 -0.82
N GLY A 400 15.47 -8.26 -1.29
CA GLY A 400 16.64 -7.58 -1.81
C GLY A 400 17.56 -7.05 -0.71
N LYS A 401 18.69 -6.46 -1.12
CA LYS A 401 19.69 -5.85 -0.23
C LYS A 401 20.11 -4.48 -0.76
N LEU A 402 20.42 -3.57 0.16
CA LEU A 402 21.01 -2.26 -0.09
C LEU A 402 22.10 -2.03 0.96
N THR A 403 23.29 -1.65 0.51
CA THR A 403 24.48 -1.43 1.34
C THR A 403 25.30 -0.27 0.79
N ASP A 404 26.36 0.10 1.50
CA ASP A 404 27.47 0.84 0.89
C ASP A 404 28.27 -0.04 -0.09
N MET A 405 29.29 0.55 -0.75
CA MET A 405 30.14 -0.20 -1.69
C MET A 405 31.02 -1.27 -1.02
N HIS A 406 31.17 -1.28 0.30
CA HIS A 406 31.90 -2.30 1.06
C HIS A 406 30.99 -3.45 1.52
N GLY A 407 29.67 -3.35 1.31
CA GLY A 407 28.70 -4.31 1.81
C GLY A 407 28.20 -4.01 3.23
N ASN A 408 28.50 -2.83 3.79
CA ASN A 408 28.01 -2.44 5.12
C ASN A 408 26.58 -1.90 5.03
N ALA A 409 25.75 -2.28 6.01
CA ALA A 409 24.41 -1.72 6.15
C ALA A 409 24.47 -0.26 6.62
N TYR A 410 23.50 0.56 6.19
CA TYR A 410 23.38 1.93 6.69
C TYR A 410 22.72 1.99 8.06
N CYS A 411 23.10 3.02 8.81
CA CYS A 411 22.44 3.40 10.06
C CYS A 411 21.57 4.64 9.85
N TYR A 412 20.36 4.61 10.40
CA TYR A 412 19.32 5.64 10.24
C TYR A 412 18.89 6.30 11.56
N ASN A 413 19.73 6.26 12.59
CA ASN A 413 19.48 6.97 13.86
C ASN A 413 19.35 8.50 13.65
N ALA A 414 18.78 9.23 14.60
CA ALA A 414 18.57 10.68 14.43
C ALA A 414 19.88 11.48 14.28
N ASN A 415 20.97 11.03 14.91
CA ASN A 415 22.23 11.79 15.01
C ASN A 415 23.34 11.30 14.07
N VAL A 416 23.04 10.40 13.12
CA VAL A 416 24.05 9.93 12.15
C VAL A 416 24.30 11.00 11.09
N LYS A 417 25.52 11.04 10.57
CA LYS A 417 25.87 11.83 9.39
C LYS A 417 24.91 11.52 8.23
N HIS A 418 24.28 12.57 7.69
CA HIS A 418 23.28 12.40 6.63
C HIS A 418 23.88 11.81 5.35
N MET A 419 25.12 12.19 5.00
CA MET A 419 25.81 11.71 3.79
C MET A 419 26.06 10.20 3.81
N ASN A 420 25.80 9.52 2.70
CA ASN A 420 26.27 8.17 2.42
C ASN A 420 27.63 8.25 1.73
N SER A 421 28.69 8.31 2.53
CA SER A 421 30.04 8.64 2.04
C SER A 421 30.66 7.57 1.16
N ALA A 422 30.27 6.31 1.37
CA ALA A 422 30.86 5.15 0.73
C ALA A 422 30.09 4.65 -0.51
N GLY A 423 29.24 5.48 -1.12
CA GLY A 423 28.41 5.11 -2.27
C GLY A 423 27.32 4.12 -1.91
N VAL A 424 26.44 3.78 -2.88
CA VAL A 424 25.27 2.90 -2.70
C VAL A 424 25.35 1.72 -3.66
N LEU A 425 25.13 0.51 -3.15
CA LEU A 425 24.95 -0.71 -3.93
C LEU A 425 23.64 -1.38 -3.51
N ALA A 426 22.72 -1.59 -4.45
CA ALA A 426 21.46 -2.26 -4.19
C ALA A 426 21.12 -3.30 -5.24
N THR A 427 20.54 -4.42 -4.83
CA THR A 427 20.24 -5.55 -5.72
C THR A 427 19.00 -6.29 -5.22
N LEU A 428 18.14 -6.74 -6.13
CA LEU A 428 17.06 -7.66 -5.75
C LEU A 428 17.58 -9.08 -5.44
N ARG A 429 18.59 -9.55 -6.20
CA ARG A 429 19.24 -10.86 -6.07
C ARG A 429 20.74 -10.75 -6.28
N ASN A 430 21.49 -11.78 -5.89
CA ASN A 430 22.93 -11.92 -6.16
C ASN A 430 23.81 -10.81 -5.58
N HIS A 431 23.44 -10.21 -4.44
CA HIS A 431 24.16 -9.07 -3.86
C HIS A 431 25.67 -9.33 -3.67
N GLU A 432 26.03 -10.51 -3.14
CA GLU A 432 27.43 -10.89 -2.89
C GLU A 432 28.29 -10.91 -4.17
N TYR A 433 27.68 -11.25 -5.31
CA TYR A 433 28.37 -11.15 -6.60
C TYR A 433 28.77 -9.70 -6.85
N TYR A 434 27.83 -8.75 -6.81
CA TYR A 434 28.12 -7.35 -7.09
C TYR A 434 29.09 -6.73 -6.07
N VAL A 435 28.97 -7.07 -4.79
CA VAL A 435 29.93 -6.65 -3.75
C VAL A 435 31.33 -7.17 -4.08
N SER A 436 31.48 -8.44 -4.47
CA SER A 436 32.78 -9.03 -4.83
C SER A 436 33.42 -8.41 -6.09
N ARG A 437 32.63 -7.73 -6.91
CA ARG A 437 33.07 -7.08 -8.15
C ARG A 437 33.51 -5.64 -7.95
N VAL A 438 33.31 -5.06 -6.76
CA VAL A 438 33.72 -3.67 -6.48
C VAL A 438 35.24 -3.58 -6.53
N PRO A 439 35.83 -2.71 -7.38
CA PRO A 439 37.28 -2.60 -7.48
C PRO A 439 37.91 -2.11 -6.17
N GLN A 440 39.08 -2.66 -5.81
CA GLN A 440 39.80 -2.24 -4.61
C GLN A 440 40.14 -0.73 -4.61
N SER A 441 40.38 -0.16 -5.79
CA SER A 441 40.62 1.29 -5.95
C SER A 441 39.40 2.13 -5.58
N VAL A 442 38.19 1.63 -5.85
CA VAL A 442 36.93 2.27 -5.46
C VAL A 442 36.75 2.18 -3.95
N LEU A 443 36.93 0.99 -3.37
CA LEU A 443 36.84 0.78 -1.92
C LEU A 443 37.82 1.66 -1.13
N GLN A 444 39.05 1.83 -1.62
CA GLN A 444 40.05 2.68 -0.98
C GLN A 444 39.71 4.17 -1.04
N ALA A 445 39.05 4.60 -2.12
CA ALA A 445 38.69 6.00 -2.30
C ALA A 445 37.40 6.40 -1.56
N LEU A 446 36.49 5.44 -1.37
CA LEU A 446 35.23 5.60 -0.67
C LEU A 446 35.36 5.06 0.75
N LYS A 447 35.80 5.88 1.70
CA LYS A 447 35.89 5.44 3.10
C LYS A 447 34.49 5.24 3.68
N SER A 448 34.23 4.06 4.24
CA SER A 448 33.05 3.83 5.08
C SER A 448 33.16 4.66 6.36
N ASP A 449 32.01 5.14 6.84
CA ASP A 449 31.92 6.04 8.01
C ASP A 449 32.04 5.28 9.33
#